data_AF-S5XSM2-F1
#
_entry.id   AF-S5XSM2-F1
#
_cell.length_a   1.000
_cell.length_b   1.000
_cell.length_c   1.000
_cell.angle_alpha   90.00
_cell.angle_beta   90.00
_cell.angle_gamma   90.00
#
_symmetry.space_group_name_H-M   'P 1'
#
loop_
_entity.id
_entity.type
_entity.pdbx_description
1 polymer ?
#
loop_
_entity_poly.entity_id
_entity_poly.type
_entity_poly.pdbx_seq_one_letter_code
_entity_poly.pdbx_strand_id
1 'polypeptide(L)'
;MEFLKSMTVPLVGELHDTYLLHLALDPDEIRPYMPASMPLRIVDGKAIMSLVNVQARHFRLRGMPRSWGVKYNAVMMRMTVDDAHLTPDGLCRGIHIPHIFLSRGYMSKAFGLTTDQSTSPAAI
;
A
#
# COMPACT_ATOMS: atom_id res chain seq x y z
N MET A 1 27.27 7.81 6.77
CA MET A 1 25.95 7.75 6.10
C MET A 1 25.16 6.48 6.42
N GLU A 2 25.80 5.36 6.75
CA GLU A 2 25.12 4.11 7.13
C GLU A 2 24.24 4.22 8.39
N PHE A 3 24.68 5.00 9.39
CA PHE A 3 23.92 5.22 10.64
C PHE A 3 22.55 5.90 10.43
N LEU A 4 22.43 6.80 9.45
CA LEU A 4 21.15 7.45 9.13
C LEU A 4 20.19 6.51 8.41
N LYS A 5 20.69 5.48 7.71
CA LYS A 5 19.88 4.48 7.02
C LYS A 5 19.37 3.37 7.95
N SER A 6 20.08 3.09 9.05
CA SER A 6 19.67 2.10 10.06
C SER A 6 18.71 2.65 11.10
N MET A 7 18.51 3.97 11.14
CA MET A 7 17.63 4.61 12.11
C MET A 7 16.17 4.39 11.71
N THR A 8 15.52 3.43 12.36
CA THR A 8 14.07 3.21 12.21
C THR A 8 13.34 4.41 12.79
N VAL A 9 12.69 5.20 11.95
CA VAL A 9 11.87 6.33 12.41
C VAL A 9 10.41 5.86 12.47
N PRO A 10 9.89 5.51 13.67
CA PRO A 10 8.53 5.02 13.78
C PRO A 10 7.54 6.11 13.38
N LEU A 11 6.62 5.76 12.48
CA LEU A 11 5.51 6.60 12.07
C LEU A 11 4.26 6.21 12.86
N VAL A 12 3.46 7.20 13.25
CA VAL A 12 2.18 7.01 13.92
C VAL A 12 1.11 7.83 13.21
N GLY A 13 -0.09 7.30 13.15
CA GLY A 13 -1.25 7.95 12.53
C GLY A 13 -2.50 7.17 12.81
N GLU A 14 -3.62 7.70 12.34
CA GLU A 14 -4.93 7.06 12.46
C GLU A 14 -5.47 6.81 11.06
N LEU A 15 -6.08 5.65 10.87
CA LEU A 15 -6.82 5.31 9.66
C LEU A 15 -8.31 5.49 9.95
N HIS A 16 -8.98 6.27 9.12
CA HIS A 16 -10.40 6.59 9.17
C HIS A 16 -11.03 6.23 7.82
N ASP A 17 -12.34 5.98 7.82
CA ASP A 17 -13.14 5.77 6.61
C ASP A 17 -12.48 4.78 5.64
N THR A 18 -12.10 3.60 6.16
CA THR A 18 -11.41 2.57 5.38
C THR A 18 -12.41 1.71 4.65
N TYR A 19 -12.34 1.72 3.33
CA TYR A 19 -13.13 0.87 2.44
C TYR A 19 -12.22 -0.13 1.75
N LEU A 20 -12.68 -1.37 1.71
CA LEU A 20 -11.96 -2.48 1.10
C LEU A 20 -12.90 -3.24 0.17
N LEU A 21 -12.58 -3.24 -1.12
CA LEU A 21 -13.29 -4.04 -2.12
C LEU A 21 -12.37 -5.15 -2.59
N HIS A 22 -12.81 -6.40 -2.46
CA HIS A 22 -12.09 -7.57 -2.97
C HIS A 22 -12.60 -7.96 -4.34
N LEU A 23 -11.68 -8.25 -5.25
CA LEU A 23 -11.93 -8.65 -6.62
C LEU A 23 -11.22 -9.98 -6.86
N ALA A 24 -11.98 -10.98 -7.30
CA ALA A 24 -11.45 -12.24 -7.79
C ALA A 24 -11.24 -12.12 -9.30
N LEU A 25 -10.00 -12.30 -9.74
CA LEU A 25 -9.57 -12.04 -11.11
C LEU A 25 -8.97 -13.30 -11.73
N ASP A 26 -8.99 -13.35 -13.05
CA ASP A 26 -8.24 -14.36 -13.78
C ASP A 26 -6.72 -14.12 -13.58
N PRO A 27 -5.95 -15.13 -13.13
CA PRO A 27 -4.51 -14.98 -12.96
C PRO A 27 -3.78 -14.58 -14.25
N ASP A 28 -4.24 -15.08 -15.40
CA ASP A 28 -3.57 -14.86 -16.68
C ASP A 28 -3.77 -13.42 -17.17
N GLU A 29 -4.91 -12.80 -16.86
CA GLU A 29 -5.17 -11.38 -17.16
C GLU A 29 -4.28 -10.44 -16.33
N ILE A 30 -3.92 -10.83 -15.11
CA ILE A 30 -3.17 -9.97 -14.18
C ILE A 30 -1.66 -10.17 -14.28
N ARG A 31 -1.21 -11.36 -14.71
CA ARG A 31 0.21 -11.68 -14.80
C ARG A 31 1.07 -10.63 -15.53
N PRO A 32 0.63 -10.01 -16.65
CA PRO A 32 1.40 -8.98 -17.35
C PRO A 32 1.69 -7.72 -16.52
N TYR A 33 0.87 -7.44 -15.50
CA TYR A 33 0.99 -6.26 -14.64
C TYR A 33 1.80 -6.53 -13.37
N MET A 34 2.28 -7.76 -13.18
CA MET A 34 3.04 -8.18 -12.01
C MET A 34 4.53 -8.35 -12.34
N PRO A 35 5.43 -8.08 -11.38
CA PRO A 35 6.84 -8.43 -11.54
C PRO A 35 7.00 -9.94 -11.78
N ALA A 36 7.82 -10.33 -12.76
CA ALA A 36 8.00 -11.73 -13.14
C ALA A 36 8.45 -12.63 -11.97
N SER A 37 9.29 -12.08 -11.07
CA SER A 37 9.80 -12.77 -9.89
C SER A 37 8.80 -12.88 -8.73
N MET A 38 7.62 -12.26 -8.85
CA MET A 38 6.64 -12.20 -7.78
C MET A 38 5.54 -13.25 -8.01
N PRO A 39 5.44 -14.29 -7.18
CA PRO A 39 4.40 -15.30 -7.31
C PRO A 39 3.05 -14.72 -6.86
N LEU A 40 2.03 -14.85 -7.69
CA LEU A 40 0.66 -14.49 -7.33
C LEU A 40 0.08 -15.55 -6.38
N ARG A 41 -0.62 -15.09 -5.34
CA ARG A 41 -1.40 -16.01 -4.51
C ARG A 41 -2.69 -16.35 -5.25
N ILE A 42 -2.91 -17.64 -5.47
CA ILE A 42 -4.11 -18.17 -6.13
C ILE A 42 -4.99 -18.85 -5.08
N VAL A 43 -6.27 -18.48 -5.06
CA VAL A 43 -7.29 -19.06 -4.19
C VAL A 43 -8.45 -19.49 -5.08
N ASP A 44 -8.82 -20.77 -5.06
CA ASP A 44 -9.88 -21.34 -5.90
C ASP A 44 -9.73 -21.00 -7.40
N GLY A 45 -8.49 -21.04 -7.89
CA GLY A 45 -8.15 -20.72 -9.28
C GLY A 45 -8.22 -19.22 -9.62
N LYS A 46 -8.39 -18.33 -8.63
CA LYS A 46 -8.47 -16.88 -8.83
C LYS A 46 -7.33 -16.14 -8.12
N ALA A 47 -6.84 -15.08 -8.76
CA ALA A 47 -6.00 -14.10 -8.11
C ALA A 47 -6.88 -13.12 -7.32
N ILE A 48 -6.44 -12.72 -6.12
CA ILE A 48 -7.18 -11.75 -5.30
C ILE A 48 -6.52 -10.39 -5.38
N MET A 49 -7.27 -9.42 -5.93
CA MET A 49 -6.95 -8.01 -5.86
C MET A 49 -7.84 -7.34 -4.82
N SER A 50 -7.35 -6.30 -4.16
CA SER A 50 -8.19 -5.42 -3.38
C SER A 50 -7.97 -3.96 -3.75
N LEU A 51 -9.06 -3.21 -3.89
CA LEU A 51 -9.02 -1.76 -3.91
C LEU A 51 -9.24 -1.26 -2.47
N VAL A 52 -8.29 -0.49 -1.96
CA VAL A 52 -8.36 0.12 -0.64
C VAL A 52 -8.52 1.61 -0.80
N ASN A 53 -9.52 2.19 -0.16
CA ASN A 53 -9.59 3.62 0.06
C ASN A 53 -9.49 3.88 1.55
N VAL A 54 -8.63 4.81 1.97
CA VAL A 54 -8.44 5.14 3.37
C VAL A 54 -8.15 6.62 3.55
N GLN A 55 -8.68 7.19 4.63
CA GLN A 55 -8.30 8.50 5.09
C GLN A 55 -7.31 8.39 6.24
N ALA A 56 -6.07 8.79 6.02
CA ALA A 56 -5.06 8.90 7.06
C ALA A 56 -5.15 10.28 7.74
N ARG A 57 -5.16 10.28 9.08
CA ARG A 57 -5.14 11.50 9.91
C ARG A 57 -3.99 11.45 10.91
N HIS A 58 -3.48 12.64 11.24
CA HIS A 58 -2.41 12.83 12.22
C HIS A 58 -1.14 12.02 11.94
N PHE A 59 -0.85 11.70 10.67
CA PHE A 59 0.31 10.91 10.30
C PHE A 59 1.59 11.70 10.55
N ARG A 60 2.50 11.19 11.38
CA ARG A 60 3.71 11.90 11.84
C ARG A 60 4.75 10.94 12.39
N LEU A 61 5.97 11.43 12.63
CA LEU A 61 6.96 10.67 13.39
C LEU A 61 6.51 10.53 14.85
N ARG A 62 6.74 9.37 15.45
CA ARG A 62 6.48 9.12 16.87
C ARG A 62 7.27 10.12 17.71
N GLY A 63 6.61 10.73 18.70
CA GLY A 63 7.20 11.77 19.55
C GLY A 63 6.96 13.20 19.05
N MET A 64 6.49 13.39 17.80
CA MET A 64 6.09 14.71 17.33
C MET A 64 4.70 15.13 17.82
N PRO A 65 4.46 16.43 18.04
CA PRO A 65 3.14 16.96 18.39
C PRO A 65 2.07 16.57 17.36
N ARG A 66 0.84 16.32 17.83
CA ARG A 66 -0.28 15.92 16.97
C ARG A 66 -0.64 16.98 15.92
N SER A 67 -0.40 18.26 16.22
CA SER A 67 -0.63 19.40 15.32
C SER A 67 0.25 19.38 14.07
N TRP A 68 1.39 18.66 14.09
CA TRP A 68 2.27 18.50 12.94
C TRP A 68 1.88 17.29 12.09
N GLY A 69 0.87 16.54 12.51
CA GLY A 69 0.37 15.40 11.76
C GLY A 69 -0.30 15.82 10.47
N VAL A 70 -0.01 15.09 9.40
CA VAL A 70 -0.63 15.33 8.10
C VAL A 70 -1.91 14.51 7.93
N LYS A 71 -2.83 15.05 7.13
CA LYS A 71 -4.05 14.38 6.68
C LYS A 71 -3.97 14.16 5.17
N TYR A 72 -4.26 12.95 4.72
CA TYR A 72 -4.33 12.62 3.30
C TYR A 72 -5.30 11.47 3.06
N ASN A 73 -5.83 11.38 1.84
CA ASN A 73 -6.54 10.19 1.38
C ASN A 73 -5.59 9.35 0.53
N ALA A 74 -5.73 8.03 0.62
CA ALA A 74 -4.98 7.08 -0.18
C ALA A 74 -5.94 6.08 -0.82
N VAL A 75 -5.80 5.90 -2.13
CA VAL A 75 -6.41 4.80 -2.87
C VAL A 75 -5.29 3.87 -3.32
N MET A 76 -5.38 2.57 -3.01
CA MET A 76 -4.35 1.59 -3.29
C MET A 76 -4.95 0.37 -3.97
N MET A 77 -4.30 -0.09 -5.03
CA MET A 77 -4.53 -1.43 -5.55
C MET A 77 -3.56 -2.38 -4.87
N ARG A 78 -4.07 -3.47 -4.32
CA ARG A 78 -3.30 -4.46 -3.56
C ARG A 78 -3.49 -5.83 -4.18
N MET A 79 -2.41 -6.50 -4.52
CA MET A 79 -2.38 -7.87 -4.99
C MET A 79 -1.88 -8.77 -3.88
N THR A 80 -2.57 -9.87 -3.60
CA THR A 80 -2.04 -10.89 -2.70
C THR A 80 -0.95 -11.69 -3.40
N VAL A 81 0.19 -11.85 -2.73
CA VAL A 81 1.33 -12.60 -3.27
C VAL A 81 1.63 -13.81 -2.40
N ASP A 82 2.31 -14.79 -2.99
CA ASP A 82 2.75 -15.97 -2.26
C ASP A 82 4.13 -15.73 -1.64
N ASP A 83 4.14 -15.36 -0.37
CA ASP A 83 5.32 -15.15 0.44
C ASP A 83 5.47 -16.19 1.55
N ALA A 84 4.79 -17.34 1.46
CA ALA A 84 4.85 -18.37 2.51
C ALA A 84 6.29 -18.75 2.88
N HIS A 85 7.17 -18.86 1.88
CA HIS A 85 8.59 -19.16 2.03
C HIS A 85 9.40 -18.10 2.81
N LEU A 86 8.87 -16.89 2.99
CA LEU A 86 9.49 -15.80 3.75
C LEU A 86 8.98 -15.72 5.19
N THR A 87 7.94 -16.49 5.52
CA THR A 87 7.28 -16.44 6.82
C THR A 87 7.64 -17.67 7.68
N PRO A 88 7.93 -17.51 8.99
CA PRO A 88 8.32 -18.63 9.84
C PRO A 88 7.26 -19.73 9.99
N ASP A 89 5.98 -19.40 9.79
CA ASP A 89 4.83 -20.29 9.93
C ASP A 89 4.23 -20.72 8.58
N GLY A 90 4.87 -20.36 7.47
CA GLY A 90 4.43 -20.73 6.12
C GLY A 90 3.10 -20.11 5.68
N LEU A 91 2.59 -19.09 6.37
CA LEU A 91 1.33 -18.45 6.02
C LEU A 91 1.55 -17.25 5.09
N CYS A 92 0.92 -17.28 3.91
CA CYS A 92 1.01 -16.15 2.97
C CYS A 92 0.32 -14.91 3.55
N ARG A 93 1.06 -13.80 3.70
CA ARG A 93 0.60 -12.49 4.18
C ARG A 93 0.99 -11.35 3.24
N GLY A 94 1.73 -11.67 2.19
CA GLY A 94 2.34 -10.71 1.30
C GLY A 94 1.31 -9.94 0.52
N ILE A 95 1.55 -8.63 0.41
CA ILE A 95 0.79 -7.74 -0.43
C ILE A 95 1.77 -6.99 -1.33
N HIS A 96 1.52 -7.04 -2.63
CA HIS A 96 2.13 -6.15 -3.60
C HIS A 96 1.19 -4.98 -3.88
N ILE A 97 1.72 -3.76 -3.86
CA ILE A 97 0.96 -2.54 -4.16
C ILE A 97 1.47 -2.00 -5.49
N PRO A 98 0.90 -2.43 -6.63
CA PRO A 98 1.36 -1.96 -7.94
C PRO A 98 1.11 -0.45 -8.12
N HIS A 99 0.01 0.05 -7.54
CA HIS A 99 -0.37 1.46 -7.65
C HIS A 99 -0.92 1.99 -6.33
N ILE A 100 -0.47 3.20 -5.99
CA ILE A 100 -0.97 4.00 -4.90
C ILE A 100 -1.22 5.43 -5.38
N PHE A 101 -2.36 5.97 -5.00
CA PHE A 101 -2.79 7.32 -5.34
C PHE A 101 -3.00 8.08 -4.05
N LEU A 102 -2.34 9.23 -3.93
CA LEU A 102 -2.40 10.06 -2.73
C LEU A 102 -3.02 11.41 -3.08
N SER A 103 -3.86 11.92 -2.18
CA SER A 103 -4.45 13.27 -2.35
C SER A 103 -3.44 14.40 -2.13
N ARG A 104 -2.21 14.10 -1.69
CA ARG A 104 -1.12 15.05 -1.46
C ARG A 104 0.16 14.55 -2.11
N GLY A 105 0.53 15.11 -3.26
CA GLY A 105 1.68 14.66 -4.08
C GLY A 105 3.06 14.80 -3.42
N TYR A 106 3.24 15.58 -2.35
CA TYR A 106 4.53 15.59 -1.63
C TYR A 106 4.74 14.33 -0.77
N MET A 107 3.67 13.60 -0.45
CA MET A 107 3.74 12.38 0.35
C MET A 107 4.28 11.19 -0.46
N SER A 108 4.01 11.13 -1.77
CA SER A 108 4.54 10.05 -2.65
C SER A 108 6.08 10.02 -2.62
N LYS A 109 6.72 11.20 -2.69
CA LYS A 109 8.17 11.37 -2.55
C LYS A 109 8.69 11.00 -1.16
N ALA A 110 7.96 11.38 -0.09
CA ALA A 110 8.38 11.13 1.29
C ALA A 110 8.37 9.64 1.68
N PHE A 111 7.55 8.81 1.04
CA PHE A 111 7.49 7.36 1.28
C PHE A 111 8.27 6.54 0.25
N GLY A 112 9.00 7.17 -0.67
CA GLY A 112 9.69 6.46 -1.75
C GLY A 112 8.74 5.64 -2.62
N LEU A 113 7.47 6.06 -2.73
CA LEU A 113 6.47 5.38 -3.54
C LEU A 113 6.74 5.73 -5.00
N THR A 114 7.04 4.72 -5.80
CA THR A 114 7.43 4.85 -7.22
C THR A 114 6.30 5.27 -8.14
N THR A 115 5.05 5.29 -7.67
CA THR A 115 3.89 5.75 -8.43
C THR A 115 3.37 7.07 -7.86
N ASP A 116 3.78 8.19 -8.48
CA ASP A 116 3.21 9.51 -8.25
C ASP A 116 2.06 9.72 -9.25
N GLN A 117 0.86 9.27 -8.88
CA GLN A 117 -0.36 9.66 -9.60
C GLN A 117 -1.26 10.41 -8.63
N SER A 118 -1.24 11.74 -8.72
CA SER A 118 -2.11 12.58 -7.91
C SER A 118 -3.56 12.30 -8.25
N THR A 119 -4.38 12.01 -7.26
CA THR A 119 -5.83 12.05 -7.44
C THR A 119 -6.25 13.52 -7.49
N SER A 120 -6.49 14.04 -8.70
CA SER A 120 -7.31 15.24 -8.82
C SER A 120 -8.70 14.90 -8.26
N PRO A 121 -9.37 15.79 -7.50
CA PRO A 121 -10.77 15.59 -7.16
C PRO A 121 -11.55 15.41 -8.46
N ALA A 122 -12.24 14.28 -8.62
CA ALA A 122 -13.27 14.19 -9.63
C ALA A 122 -14.32 15.25 -9.30
N ALA A 123 -14.50 16.22 -10.19
CA ALA A 123 -15.63 17.12 -10.14
C ALA A 123 -16.89 16.26 -10.30
N ILE A 124 -17.73 16.29 -9.27
CA ILE A 124 -19.13 15.83 -9.34
C ILE A 124 -19.96 17.03 -9.78
#